data_AF-A0A851AP27-F1
#
_entry.id   AF-A0A851AP27-F1
#
_cell.length_a   1.000
_cell.length_b   1.000
_cell.length_c   1.000
_cell.angle_alpha   90.00
_cell.angle_beta   90.00
_cell.angle_gamma   90.00
#
_symmetry.space_group_name_H-M   'P 1'
#
loop_
_entity.id
_entity.type
_entity.pdbx_description
1 polymer ?
#
loop_
_entity_poly.entity_id
_entity_poly.type
_entity_poly.pdbx_seq_one_letter_code
_entity_poly.pdbx_strand_id
1 'polypeptide(L)'
;VPIIKLTDQETEVKVDISFNVETGVKAARFIKEYMKKYSLLPYLILVLKQFLLQRDLNEVFTGGISSYSLILMAISFLQLHPRIDARRADENLGMLLIEFFELYGRNFNYLKTGIRIKNGGAYIAKEEIMKVMTNGYRPSMLCIEDPLLPGNDVGRSSYGAMQVKQVFDYAYIVLSHAVSPLARSYPNRDSESTLGRIIKVTQEVIDYRAWIKKKWGSKINLSPELDNRLKIRDQIAPCNGEQQQNRDSEPSYNQRLALSLASTQQLSSGSSASSVSSLSGSDIVS
;
A
#
# COMPACT_ATOMS: atom_id res chain seq x y z
N VAL A 1 -21.44 16.71 -6.46
CA VAL A 1 -21.22 17.70 -5.39
C VAL A 1 -20.68 18.97 -6.05
N PRO A 2 -21.33 20.14 -5.89
CA PRO A 2 -20.77 21.41 -6.35
C PRO A 2 -19.46 21.73 -5.61
N ILE A 3 -18.42 22.13 -6.35
CA ILE A 3 -17.09 22.45 -5.80
C ILE A 3 -16.66 23.82 -6.33
N ILE A 4 -16.25 24.70 -5.41
CA ILE A 4 -15.53 25.93 -5.74
C ILE A 4 -14.04 25.64 -5.64
N LYS A 5 -13.29 25.93 -6.71
CA LYS A 5 -11.83 25.79 -6.74
C LYS A 5 -11.19 27.17 -6.78
N LEU A 6 -10.24 27.42 -5.88
CA LEU A 6 -9.49 28.67 -5.81
C LEU A 6 -8.03 28.40 -5.44
N THR A 7 -7.16 29.34 -5.78
CA THR A 7 -5.76 29.30 -5.34
C THR A 7 -5.52 30.55 -4.51
N ASP A 8 -5.06 30.37 -3.28
CA ASP A 8 -4.68 31.49 -2.42
C ASP A 8 -3.50 32.24 -3.05
N GLN A 9 -3.61 33.57 -3.17
CA GLN A 9 -2.63 34.37 -3.91
C GLN A 9 -1.28 34.46 -3.20
N GLU A 10 -1.25 34.45 -1.86
CA GLU A 10 -0.01 34.62 -1.10
C GLU A 10 0.76 33.30 -0.97
N THR A 11 0.05 32.23 -0.65
CA THR A 11 0.61 30.90 -0.34
C THR A 11 0.66 29.96 -1.54
N GLU A 12 -0.07 30.27 -2.62
CA GLU A 12 -0.28 29.41 -3.79
C GLU A 12 -0.96 28.07 -3.45
N VAL A 13 -1.56 27.97 -2.26
CA VAL A 13 -2.30 26.77 -1.85
C VAL A 13 -3.58 26.67 -2.65
N LYS A 14 -3.75 25.54 -3.34
CA LYS A 14 -4.98 25.17 -4.03
C LYS A 14 -6.02 24.71 -3.01
N VAL A 15 -7.20 25.29 -3.05
CA VAL A 15 -8.30 25.04 -2.12
C VAL A 15 -9.54 24.65 -2.90
N ASP A 16 -10.11 23.50 -2.54
CA ASP A 16 -11.40 23.02 -3.04
C ASP A 16 -12.43 23.12 -1.90
N ILE A 17 -13.49 23.90 -2.11
CA ILE A 17 -14.60 24.09 -1.16
C ILE A 17 -15.82 23.33 -1.69
N SER A 18 -16.24 22.31 -0.97
CA SER A 18 -17.43 21.51 -1.29
C SER A 18 -18.56 21.77 -0.29
N PHE A 19 -19.78 21.95 -0.77
CA PHE A 19 -20.96 22.19 0.08
C PHE A 19 -21.72 20.90 0.37
N ASN A 20 -22.23 20.79 1.61
CA ASN A 20 -23.11 19.69 2.07
C ASN A 20 -22.51 18.28 1.93
N VAL A 21 -21.19 18.14 2.12
CA VAL A 21 -20.49 16.84 2.11
C VAL A 21 -20.10 16.40 3.52
N GLU A 22 -21.10 16.13 4.37
CA GLU A 22 -20.83 15.65 5.73
C GLU A 22 -19.99 14.36 5.77
N THR A 23 -20.15 13.52 4.75
CA THR A 23 -19.42 12.25 4.59
C THR A 23 -17.92 12.48 4.50
N GLY A 24 -17.46 13.58 3.89
CA GLY A 24 -16.04 13.92 3.77
C GLY A 24 -15.39 14.22 5.13
N VAL A 25 -16.08 14.97 5.99
CA VAL A 25 -15.60 15.27 7.35
C VAL A 25 -15.56 14.02 8.22
N LYS A 26 -16.59 13.16 8.13
CA LYS A 26 -16.65 11.87 8.83
C LYS A 26 -15.52 10.94 8.35
N ALA A 27 -15.27 10.86 7.05
CA ALA A 27 -14.16 10.10 6.46
C ALA A 27 -12.80 10.61 6.94
N ALA A 28 -12.58 11.92 6.96
CA ALA A 28 -11.34 12.51 7.47
C ALA A 28 -11.10 12.16 8.95
N ARG A 29 -12.14 12.20 9.79
CA ARG A 29 -12.04 11.80 11.21
C ARG A 29 -11.74 10.30 11.35
N PHE A 30 -12.44 9.46 10.60
CA PHE A 30 -12.22 8.02 10.56
C PHE A 30 -10.77 7.68 10.17
N ILE A 31 -10.24 8.29 9.10
CA ILE A 31 -8.84 8.10 8.69
C ILE A 31 -7.86 8.58 9.76
N LYS A 32 -8.12 9.71 10.41
CA LYS A 32 -7.28 10.21 11.51
C LYS A 32 -7.21 9.23 12.68
N GLU A 33 -8.31 8.56 13.01
CA GLU A 33 -8.34 7.52 14.06
C GLU A 33 -7.48 6.31 13.68
N TYR A 34 -7.56 5.85 12.43
CA TYR A 34 -6.71 4.75 11.94
C TYR A 34 -5.23 5.12 11.84
N MET A 35 -4.90 6.37 11.48
CA MET A 35 -3.53 6.88 11.50
C MET A 35 -2.94 6.96 12.92
N LYS A 36 -3.78 7.19 13.94
CA LYS A 36 -3.37 7.10 15.35
C LYS A 36 -3.20 5.66 15.81
N LYS A 37 -4.11 4.78 15.37
CA LYS A 37 -4.11 3.36 15.75
C LYS A 37 -2.92 2.59 15.14
N TYR A 38 -2.60 2.88 13.88
CA TYR A 38 -1.49 2.25 13.15
C TYR A 38 -0.43 3.30 12.87
N SER A 39 0.60 3.36 13.72
CA SER A 39 1.65 4.39 13.68
C SER A 39 2.44 4.40 12.37
N LEU A 40 2.50 3.26 11.68
CA LEU A 40 3.21 3.05 10.42
C LEU A 40 2.39 3.43 9.18
N LEU A 41 1.06 3.49 9.32
CA LEU A 41 0.14 3.76 8.21
C LEU A 41 0.41 5.10 7.49
N PRO A 42 0.70 6.23 8.17
CA PRO A 42 1.00 7.49 7.48
C PRO A 42 2.20 7.39 6.52
N TYR A 43 3.26 6.68 6.93
CA TYR A 43 4.47 6.52 6.11
C TYR A 43 4.20 5.67 4.88
N LEU A 44 3.49 4.55 5.06
CA LEU A 44 3.08 3.69 3.96
C LEU A 44 2.21 4.45 2.96
N ILE A 45 1.19 5.19 3.44
CA ILE A 45 0.31 5.99 2.57
C ILE A 45 1.08 7.04 1.77
N LEU A 46 2.05 7.73 2.39
CA LEU A 46 2.82 8.77 1.68
C LEU A 46 3.57 8.17 0.48
N VAL A 47 4.23 7.04 0.68
CA VAL A 47 4.95 6.31 -0.37
C VAL A 47 3.99 5.84 -1.46
N LEU A 48 2.89 5.18 -1.08
CA LEU A 48 1.90 4.66 -2.02
C LEU A 48 1.21 5.75 -2.84
N LYS A 49 0.87 6.88 -2.19
CA LYS A 49 0.28 8.04 -2.88
C LYS A 49 1.23 8.61 -3.91
N GLN A 50 2.49 8.83 -3.52
CA GLN A 50 3.48 9.36 -4.46
C GLN A 50 3.72 8.37 -5.61
N PHE A 51 3.79 7.07 -5.31
CA PHE A 51 3.97 6.03 -6.32
C PHE A 51 2.87 6.04 -7.39
N LEU A 52 1.60 6.20 -7.01
CA LEU A 52 0.48 6.28 -7.95
C LEU A 52 0.40 7.64 -8.65
N LEU A 53 0.72 8.73 -7.95
CA LEU A 53 0.73 10.08 -8.50
C LEU A 53 1.69 10.20 -9.70
N GLN A 54 2.89 9.63 -9.59
CA GLN A 54 3.89 9.67 -10.67
C GLN A 54 3.53 8.86 -11.91
N ARG A 55 2.43 8.12 -11.86
CA ARG A 55 1.93 7.25 -12.93
C ARG A 55 0.55 7.68 -13.40
N ASP A 56 0.04 8.81 -12.91
CA ASP A 56 -1.30 9.33 -13.20
C ASP A 56 -2.43 8.35 -12.83
N LEU A 57 -2.20 7.51 -11.81
CA LEU A 57 -3.13 6.47 -11.33
C LEU A 57 -3.82 6.83 -10.00
N ASN A 58 -3.67 8.08 -9.54
CA ASN A 58 -4.24 8.59 -8.29
C ASN A 58 -5.60 9.30 -8.45
N GLU A 59 -6.09 9.45 -9.70
CA GLU A 59 -7.33 10.15 -10.01
C GLU A 59 -8.41 9.18 -10.48
N VAL A 60 -9.60 9.25 -9.86
CA VAL A 60 -10.73 8.38 -10.25
C VAL A 60 -11.37 8.80 -11.57
N PHE A 61 -11.15 10.05 -12.01
CA PHE A 61 -11.66 10.53 -13.29
C PHE A 61 -11.11 9.72 -14.47
N THR A 62 -9.83 9.35 -14.41
CA THR A 62 -9.15 8.46 -15.38
C THR A 62 -9.23 6.98 -15.01
N GLY A 63 -10.02 6.63 -13.98
CA GLY A 63 -10.20 5.26 -13.50
C GLY A 63 -9.13 4.77 -12.52
N GLY A 64 -8.21 5.64 -12.11
CA GLY A 64 -7.24 5.35 -11.05
C GLY A 64 -7.88 5.12 -9.68
N ILE A 65 -7.05 4.95 -8.65
CA ILE A 65 -7.51 4.70 -7.29
C ILE A 65 -7.58 6.01 -6.51
N SER A 66 -8.74 6.29 -5.91
CA SER A 66 -8.91 7.45 -5.04
C SER A 66 -8.00 7.38 -3.80
N SER A 67 -7.61 8.53 -3.27
CA SER A 67 -6.87 8.60 -2.01
C SER A 67 -7.59 7.85 -0.87
N TYR A 68 -8.92 7.90 -0.80
CA TYR A 68 -9.66 7.20 0.25
C TYR A 68 -9.60 5.68 0.06
N SER A 69 -9.86 5.18 -1.15
CA SER A 69 -9.74 3.76 -1.51
C SER A 69 -8.36 3.20 -1.18
N LEU A 70 -7.29 3.93 -1.56
CA LEU A 70 -5.90 3.52 -1.30
C LEU A 70 -5.63 3.39 0.21
N ILE A 71 -6.13 4.33 1.01
CA ILE A 71 -5.97 4.28 2.46
C ILE A 71 -6.75 3.11 3.06
N LEU A 72 -7.95 2.82 2.57
CA LEU A 72 -8.73 1.65 3.03
C LEU A 72 -8.02 0.33 2.67
N MET A 73 -7.40 0.24 1.48
CA MET A 73 -6.55 -0.91 1.13
C MET A 73 -5.37 -1.05 2.09
N ALA A 74 -4.67 0.04 2.40
CA ALA A 74 -3.56 0.01 3.35
C ALA A 74 -4.02 -0.38 4.78
N ILE A 75 -5.17 0.12 5.23
CA ILE A 75 -5.77 -0.27 6.51
C ILE A 75 -6.10 -1.76 6.51
N SER A 76 -6.75 -2.27 5.46
CA SER A 76 -7.10 -3.70 5.34
C SER A 76 -5.86 -4.60 5.36
N PHE A 77 -4.80 -4.20 4.64
CA PHE A 77 -3.53 -4.90 4.65
C PHE A 77 -2.93 -5.00 6.06
N LEU A 78 -2.88 -3.89 6.80
CA LEU A 78 -2.34 -3.88 8.17
C LEU A 78 -3.25 -4.65 9.16
N GLN A 79 -4.56 -4.62 8.95
CA GLN A 79 -5.55 -5.33 9.75
C GLN A 79 -5.40 -6.86 9.65
N LEU A 80 -5.12 -7.35 8.45
CA LEU A 80 -5.09 -8.78 8.12
C LEU A 80 -3.67 -9.33 8.01
N HIS A 81 -2.66 -8.55 8.40
CA HIS A 81 -1.28 -8.98 8.32
C HIS A 81 -1.00 -10.11 9.33
N PRO A 82 -0.55 -11.30 8.90
CA PRO A 82 -0.51 -12.48 9.77
C PRO A 82 0.58 -12.43 10.86
N ARG A 83 1.63 -11.62 10.64
CA ARG A 83 2.84 -11.63 11.48
C ARG A 83 3.16 -10.32 12.18
N ILE A 84 2.56 -9.22 11.72
CA ILE A 84 2.95 -7.87 12.15
C ILE A 84 1.77 -7.25 12.87
N ASP A 85 2.01 -6.78 14.09
CA ASP A 85 1.07 -5.92 14.78
C ASP A 85 1.38 -4.48 14.42
N ALA A 86 0.69 -3.93 13.42
CA ALA A 86 0.88 -2.57 12.93
C ALA A 86 0.60 -1.46 13.98
N ARG A 87 0.14 -1.83 15.18
CA ARG A 87 0.06 -0.91 16.35
C ARG A 87 1.45 -0.62 16.93
N ARG A 88 2.42 -1.50 16.71
CA ARG A 88 3.81 -1.33 17.12
C ARG A 88 4.58 -0.45 16.14
N ALA A 89 5.47 0.39 16.66
CA ALA A 89 6.22 1.37 15.87
C ALA A 89 7.58 0.84 15.36
N ASP A 90 8.03 -0.32 15.84
CA ASP A 90 9.34 -0.92 15.56
C ASP A 90 9.34 -1.92 14.39
N GLU A 91 8.21 -2.04 13.69
CA GLU A 91 8.09 -3.00 12.58
C GLU A 91 8.76 -2.47 11.30
N ASN A 92 9.20 -3.41 10.45
CA ASN A 92 9.95 -3.09 9.24
C ASN A 92 9.04 -2.53 8.14
N LEU A 93 9.03 -1.20 7.98
CA LEU A 93 8.28 -0.49 6.93
C LEU A 93 8.64 -0.95 5.51
N GLY A 94 9.90 -1.32 5.27
CA GLY A 94 10.35 -1.82 3.96
C GLY A 94 9.70 -3.16 3.60
N MET A 95 9.62 -4.06 4.57
CA MET A 95 8.91 -5.34 4.42
C MET A 95 7.41 -5.12 4.16
N LEU A 96 6.76 -4.30 4.98
CA LEU A 96 5.34 -3.96 4.82
C LEU A 96 5.03 -3.35 3.44
N LEU A 97 5.91 -2.50 2.92
CA LEU A 97 5.76 -1.92 1.60
C LEU A 97 5.84 -2.97 0.49
N ILE A 98 6.83 -3.87 0.56
CA ILE A 98 7.00 -4.96 -0.42
C ILE A 98 5.80 -5.92 -0.37
N GLU A 99 5.38 -6.34 0.83
CA GLU A 99 4.25 -7.26 1.02
C GLU A 99 2.91 -6.61 0.63
N PHE A 100 2.73 -5.30 0.81
CA PHE A 100 1.57 -4.59 0.29
C PHE A 100 1.51 -4.67 -1.25
N PHE A 101 2.63 -4.42 -1.92
CA PHE A 101 2.72 -4.53 -3.38
C PHE A 101 2.56 -5.97 -3.87
N GLU A 102 3.06 -6.95 -3.12
CA GLU A 102 2.85 -8.37 -3.42
C GLU A 102 1.36 -8.73 -3.35
N LEU A 103 0.71 -8.37 -2.24
CA LEU A 103 -0.69 -8.69 -2.01
C LEU A 103 -1.56 -8.09 -3.11
N TYR A 104 -1.49 -6.78 -3.31
CA TYR A 104 -2.38 -6.10 -4.26
C TYR A 104 -1.89 -6.15 -5.71
N GLY A 105 -0.62 -6.50 -5.96
CA GLY A 105 -0.10 -6.72 -7.31
C GLY A 105 -0.32 -8.14 -7.83
N ARG A 106 -0.27 -9.16 -6.95
CA ARG A 106 -0.26 -10.57 -7.36
C ARG A 106 -1.38 -11.40 -6.75
N ASN A 107 -1.58 -11.30 -5.44
CA ASN A 107 -2.31 -12.32 -4.69
C ASN A 107 -3.80 -11.98 -4.48
N PHE A 108 -4.16 -10.69 -4.47
CA PHE A 108 -5.52 -10.24 -4.25
C PHE A 108 -6.41 -10.57 -5.45
N ASN A 109 -7.49 -11.31 -5.21
CA ASN A 109 -8.43 -11.70 -6.25
C ASN A 109 -9.45 -10.58 -6.52
N TYR A 110 -9.08 -9.63 -7.38
CA TYR A 110 -9.95 -8.53 -7.81
C TYR A 110 -11.26 -8.97 -8.47
N LEU A 111 -11.39 -10.22 -8.93
CA LEU A 111 -12.63 -10.68 -9.57
C LEU A 111 -13.67 -11.14 -8.55
N LYS A 112 -13.26 -11.78 -7.46
CA LYS A 112 -14.17 -12.45 -6.51
C LYS A 112 -14.16 -11.87 -5.11
N THR A 113 -13.14 -11.09 -4.75
CA THR A 113 -12.94 -10.64 -3.37
C THR A 113 -13.22 -9.15 -3.23
N GLY A 114 -13.92 -8.79 -2.16
CA GLY A 114 -14.08 -7.42 -1.68
C GLY A 114 -13.43 -7.21 -0.32
N ILE A 115 -13.23 -5.94 0.03
CA ILE A 115 -12.55 -5.50 1.25
C ILE A 115 -13.56 -4.96 2.25
N ARG A 116 -13.55 -5.50 3.47
CA ARG A 116 -14.31 -5.00 4.63
C ARG A 116 -13.32 -4.49 5.68
N ILE A 117 -13.61 -3.31 6.23
CA ILE A 117 -12.73 -2.63 7.21
C ILE A 117 -13.23 -2.79 8.66
N LYS A 118 -14.52 -3.06 8.84
CA LYS A 118 -15.17 -3.19 10.16
C LYS A 118 -14.66 -4.42 10.91
N ASN A 119 -14.75 -4.40 12.23
CA ASN A 119 -14.47 -5.54 13.13
C ASN A 119 -13.09 -6.18 12.96
N GLY A 120 -12.06 -5.36 12.73
CA GLY A 120 -10.69 -5.86 12.53
C GLY A 120 -10.36 -6.22 11.09
N GLY A 121 -11.28 -6.03 10.15
CA GLY A 121 -11.08 -6.23 8.72
C GLY A 121 -11.40 -7.65 8.27
N ALA A 122 -11.78 -7.81 7.00
CA ALA A 122 -11.98 -9.11 6.37
C ALA A 122 -11.89 -9.02 4.84
N TYR A 123 -11.49 -10.12 4.21
CA TYR A 123 -11.71 -10.37 2.78
C TYR A 123 -12.93 -11.24 2.61
N ILE A 124 -13.89 -10.77 1.83
CA ILE A 124 -15.20 -11.41 1.67
C ILE A 124 -15.51 -11.63 0.20
N ALA A 125 -16.37 -12.60 -0.07
CA ALA A 125 -16.87 -12.84 -1.41
C ALA A 125 -17.71 -11.64 -1.86
N LYS A 126 -17.52 -11.18 -3.10
CA LYS A 126 -18.29 -10.06 -3.67
C LYS A 126 -19.78 -10.34 -3.68
N GLU A 127 -20.16 -11.61 -3.84
CA GLU A 127 -21.53 -12.10 -3.77
C GLU A 127 -22.18 -11.83 -2.40
N GLU A 128 -21.40 -11.79 -1.31
CA GLU A 128 -21.89 -11.40 0.02
C GLU A 128 -22.17 -9.90 0.08
N ILE A 129 -21.26 -9.08 -0.46
CA ILE A 129 -21.42 -7.62 -0.50
C ILE A 129 -22.65 -7.24 -1.33
N MET A 130 -22.88 -7.93 -2.44
CA MET A 130 -24.05 -7.69 -3.31
C MET A 130 -25.38 -7.75 -2.55
N LYS A 131 -25.50 -8.63 -1.55
CA LYS A 131 -26.74 -8.80 -0.78
C LYS A 131 -27.11 -7.55 0.03
N VAL A 132 -26.13 -6.73 0.38
CA VAL A 132 -26.30 -5.52 1.21
C VAL A 132 -26.17 -4.22 0.41
N MET A 133 -25.90 -4.29 -0.90
CA MET A 133 -25.84 -3.11 -1.76
C MET A 133 -27.23 -2.57 -2.08
N THR A 134 -27.42 -1.27 -1.87
CA THR A 134 -28.74 -0.63 -1.84
C THR A 134 -29.49 -0.65 -3.18
N ASN A 135 -28.81 -0.85 -4.31
CA ASN A 135 -29.37 -0.58 -5.65
C ASN A 135 -29.09 -1.65 -6.72
N GLY A 136 -28.77 -2.91 -6.33
CA GLY A 136 -28.57 -4.00 -7.30
C GLY A 136 -27.37 -3.84 -8.26
N TYR A 137 -26.47 -2.90 -7.99
CA TYR A 137 -25.25 -2.70 -8.77
C TYR A 137 -24.32 -3.92 -8.64
N ARG A 138 -23.66 -4.25 -9.75
CA ARG A 138 -22.57 -5.22 -9.73
C ARG A 138 -21.37 -4.63 -8.97
N PRO A 139 -20.71 -5.40 -8.10
CA PRO A 139 -19.49 -4.98 -7.42
C PRO A 139 -18.43 -4.54 -8.43
N SER A 140 -17.75 -3.45 -8.14
CA SER A 140 -16.70 -2.94 -9.02
C SER A 140 -15.46 -3.84 -9.01
N MET A 141 -14.50 -3.59 -9.92
CA MET A 141 -13.24 -4.34 -9.97
C MET A 141 -12.49 -4.29 -8.63
N LEU A 142 -12.35 -3.09 -8.06
CA LEU A 142 -11.87 -2.90 -6.70
C LEU A 142 -13.07 -2.70 -5.76
N CYS A 143 -13.62 -3.77 -5.21
CA CYS A 143 -14.78 -3.65 -4.31
C CYS A 143 -14.34 -3.41 -2.87
N ILE A 144 -14.73 -2.27 -2.29
CA ILE A 144 -14.43 -1.92 -0.89
C ILE A 144 -15.72 -1.44 -0.24
N GLU A 145 -16.16 -2.13 0.82
CA GLU A 145 -17.29 -1.68 1.62
C GLU A 145 -16.95 -0.35 2.32
N ASP A 146 -17.80 0.64 2.12
CA ASP A 146 -17.65 1.92 2.82
C ASP A 146 -17.93 1.73 4.33
N PRO A 147 -16.95 1.98 5.22
CA PRO A 147 -17.17 1.86 6.65
C PRO A 147 -18.22 2.84 7.18
N LEU A 148 -18.45 3.96 6.48
CA LEU A 148 -19.32 5.06 6.91
C LEU A 148 -20.68 5.07 6.22
N LEU A 149 -20.81 4.40 5.06
CA LEU A 149 -22.04 4.36 4.28
C LEU A 149 -22.39 2.92 3.85
N PRO A 150 -23.19 2.17 4.64
CA PRO A 150 -23.57 0.81 4.30
C PRO A 150 -24.15 0.67 2.89
N GLY A 151 -23.75 -0.38 2.18
CA GLY A 151 -24.17 -0.65 0.80
C GLY A 151 -23.45 0.16 -0.28
N ASN A 152 -22.57 1.11 0.10
CA ASN A 152 -21.74 1.85 -0.85
C ASN A 152 -20.42 1.11 -1.14
N ASP A 153 -20.05 1.03 -2.42
CA ASP A 153 -18.76 0.53 -2.89
C ASP A 153 -17.83 1.73 -3.16
N VAL A 154 -16.79 1.87 -2.35
CA VAL A 154 -15.84 2.98 -2.43
C VAL A 154 -14.99 2.92 -3.71
N GLY A 155 -14.72 1.73 -4.25
CA GLY A 155 -13.90 1.58 -5.45
C GLY A 155 -14.70 1.60 -6.75
N ARG A 156 -15.99 1.97 -6.71
CA ARG A 156 -16.88 2.03 -7.88
C ARG A 156 -16.30 2.79 -9.06
N SER A 157 -15.64 3.91 -8.81
CA SER A 157 -15.03 4.76 -9.85
C SER A 157 -13.61 4.34 -10.25
N SER A 158 -13.03 3.34 -9.58
CA SER A 158 -11.69 2.83 -9.87
C SER A 158 -11.72 1.77 -10.98
N TYR A 159 -12.32 2.09 -12.13
CA TYR A 159 -12.49 1.15 -13.24
C TYR A 159 -11.16 0.72 -13.89
N GLY A 160 -10.08 1.47 -13.65
CA GLY A 160 -8.70 1.16 -14.01
C GLY A 160 -7.89 0.45 -12.92
N ALA A 161 -8.55 -0.21 -11.97
CA ALA A 161 -7.87 -0.93 -10.88
C ALA A 161 -6.88 -2.02 -11.37
N MET A 162 -7.08 -2.56 -12.57
CA MET A 162 -6.18 -3.57 -13.14
C MET A 162 -4.85 -2.97 -13.62
N GLN A 163 -4.85 -1.73 -14.12
CA GLN A 163 -3.60 -1.02 -14.38
C GLN A 163 -2.84 -0.77 -13.07
N VAL A 164 -3.57 -0.45 -11.99
CA VAL A 164 -2.96 -0.30 -10.66
C VAL A 164 -2.36 -1.61 -10.15
N LYS A 165 -3.06 -2.74 -10.33
CA LYS A 165 -2.52 -4.07 -10.04
C LYS A 165 -1.20 -4.32 -10.77
N GLN A 166 -1.12 -3.99 -12.06
CA GLN A 166 0.11 -4.18 -12.86
C GLN A 166 1.28 -3.35 -12.33
N VAL A 167 1.07 -2.08 -11.98
CA VAL A 167 2.16 -1.26 -11.44
C VAL A 167 2.56 -1.67 -10.02
N PHE A 168 1.63 -2.21 -9.21
CA PHE A 168 1.97 -2.81 -7.93
C PHE A 168 2.82 -4.08 -8.08
N ASP A 169 2.50 -4.95 -9.03
CA ASP A 169 3.33 -6.11 -9.37
C ASP A 169 4.75 -5.68 -9.80
N TYR A 170 4.85 -4.68 -10.68
CA TYR A 170 6.13 -4.08 -11.05
C TYR A 170 6.93 -3.61 -9.83
N ALA A 171 6.30 -2.86 -8.91
CA ALA A 171 6.97 -2.37 -7.71
C ALA A 171 7.46 -3.50 -6.80
N TYR A 172 6.66 -4.56 -6.64
CA TYR A 172 7.06 -5.75 -5.91
C TYR A 172 8.30 -6.39 -6.52
N ILE A 173 8.34 -6.60 -7.85
CA ILE A 173 9.49 -7.19 -8.55
C ILE A 173 10.74 -6.35 -8.30
N VAL A 174 10.66 -5.04 -8.55
CA VAL A 174 11.79 -4.11 -8.46
C VAL A 174 12.35 -4.05 -7.05
N LEU A 175 11.49 -3.91 -6.04
CA LEU A 175 11.94 -3.83 -4.66
C LEU A 175 12.48 -5.17 -4.15
N SER A 176 11.83 -6.29 -4.48
CA SER A 176 12.28 -7.64 -4.11
C SER A 176 13.67 -7.93 -4.70
N HIS A 177 13.89 -7.55 -5.95
CA HIS A 177 15.20 -7.67 -6.58
C HIS A 177 16.24 -6.77 -5.89
N ALA A 178 15.89 -5.53 -5.55
CA ALA A 178 16.82 -4.59 -4.92
C ALA A 178 17.28 -5.02 -3.52
N VAL A 179 16.48 -5.81 -2.80
CA VAL A 179 16.81 -6.31 -1.45
C VAL A 179 17.28 -7.77 -1.44
N SER A 180 17.33 -8.43 -2.60
CA SER A 180 17.83 -9.81 -2.73
C SER A 180 19.33 -9.88 -2.40
N PRO A 181 19.83 -10.98 -1.79
CA PRO A 181 21.26 -11.19 -1.61
C PRO A 181 22.08 -11.05 -2.91
N LEU A 182 21.49 -11.45 -4.05
CA LEU A 182 22.08 -11.33 -5.38
C LEU A 182 22.21 -9.87 -5.85
N ALA A 183 21.45 -8.94 -5.27
CA ALA A 183 21.53 -7.51 -5.59
C ALA A 183 22.95 -6.95 -5.40
N ARG A 184 23.73 -7.56 -4.50
CA ARG A 184 25.12 -7.18 -4.19
C ARG A 184 26.07 -7.32 -5.37
N SER A 185 25.74 -8.17 -6.34
CA SER A 185 26.60 -8.49 -7.48
C SER A 185 26.29 -7.67 -8.73
N TYR A 186 25.27 -6.81 -8.73
CA TYR A 186 24.92 -6.01 -9.89
C TYR A 186 25.79 -4.76 -10.03
N PRO A 187 26.26 -4.44 -11.26
CA PRO A 187 26.87 -3.15 -11.53
C PRO A 187 25.84 -2.05 -11.28
N ASN A 188 26.26 -0.93 -10.66
CA ASN A 188 25.42 0.21 -10.27
C ASN A 188 24.47 0.01 -9.06
N ARG A 189 24.76 -0.93 -8.14
CA ARG A 189 23.94 -1.12 -6.92
C ARG A 189 23.71 0.17 -6.13
N ASP A 190 24.73 1.02 -6.06
CA ASP A 190 24.74 2.23 -5.23
C ASP A 190 24.36 3.51 -6.03
N SER A 191 23.99 3.38 -7.31
CA SER A 191 23.63 4.55 -8.13
C SER A 191 22.27 5.15 -7.79
N GLU A 192 21.38 4.36 -7.18
CA GLU A 192 20.05 4.81 -6.75
C GLU A 192 19.70 4.21 -5.38
N SER A 193 18.93 4.94 -4.58
CA SER A 193 18.35 4.38 -3.35
C SER A 193 17.29 3.32 -3.67
N THR A 194 17.01 2.40 -2.74
CA THR A 194 16.02 1.33 -2.94
C THR A 194 14.66 1.89 -3.35
N LEU A 195 14.20 2.94 -2.66
CA LEU A 195 12.93 3.61 -2.99
C LEU A 195 13.01 4.43 -4.28
N GLY A 196 14.19 4.97 -4.58
CA GLY A 196 14.51 5.70 -5.82
C GLY A 196 14.25 4.90 -7.10
N ARG A 197 14.19 3.56 -7.00
CA ARG A 197 13.89 2.67 -8.13
C ARG A 197 12.41 2.67 -8.54
N ILE A 198 11.50 3.00 -7.63
CA ILE A 198 10.04 3.00 -7.88
C ILE A 198 9.40 4.40 -7.79
N ILE A 199 10.05 5.32 -7.07
CA ILE A 199 9.62 6.71 -6.89
C ILE A 199 10.79 7.63 -7.21
N LYS A 200 10.57 8.62 -8.07
CA LYS A 200 11.55 9.67 -8.35
C LYS A 200 11.21 10.93 -7.57
N VAL A 201 12.18 11.81 -7.34
CA VAL A 201 11.91 13.17 -6.85
C VAL A 201 12.47 14.11 -7.89
N THR A 202 11.59 14.91 -8.51
CA THR A 202 12.02 15.82 -9.56
C THR A 202 12.67 17.07 -8.97
N GLN A 203 13.46 17.77 -9.79
CA GLN A 203 14.10 19.01 -9.36
C GLN A 203 13.05 20.07 -8.98
N GLU A 204 11.91 20.13 -9.69
CA GLU A 204 10.85 21.09 -9.34
C GLU A 204 10.30 20.85 -7.92
N VAL A 205 10.19 19.60 -7.48
CA VAL A 205 9.76 19.27 -6.11
C VAL A 205 10.80 19.70 -5.07
N ILE A 206 12.09 19.54 -5.39
CA ILE A 206 13.19 19.97 -4.52
C ILE A 206 13.18 21.50 -4.39
N ASP A 207 13.10 22.20 -5.51
CA ASP A 207 13.09 23.66 -5.58
C ASP A 207 11.87 24.23 -4.85
N TYR A 208 10.70 23.62 -5.06
CA TYR A 208 9.47 24.00 -4.35
C TYR A 208 9.60 23.83 -2.83
N ARG A 209 10.18 22.72 -2.36
CA ARG A 209 10.45 22.50 -0.93
C ARG A 209 11.46 23.52 -0.36
N ALA A 210 12.49 23.83 -1.12
CA ALA A 210 13.48 24.85 -0.73
C ALA A 210 12.83 26.24 -0.64
N TRP A 211 11.97 26.57 -1.61
CA TRP A 211 11.19 27.80 -1.61
C TRP A 211 10.25 27.89 -0.42
N ILE A 212 9.50 26.83 -0.08
CA ILE A 212 8.63 26.80 1.12
C ILE A 212 9.46 27.10 2.38
N LYS A 213 10.60 26.41 2.56
CA LYS A 213 11.46 26.61 3.73
C LYS A 213 11.99 28.05 3.79
N LYS A 214 12.40 28.62 2.66
CA LYS A 214 12.89 30.00 2.57
C LYS A 214 11.80 31.03 2.88
N LYS A 215 10.59 30.86 2.32
CA LYS A 215 9.48 31.82 2.44
C LYS A 215 8.76 31.74 3.79
N TRP A 216 8.64 30.54 4.35
CA TRP A 216 7.80 30.28 5.54
C TRP A 216 8.54 29.72 6.75
N GLY A 217 9.78 29.23 6.60
CA GLY A 217 10.51 28.53 7.67
C GLY A 217 10.75 29.36 8.93
N SER A 218 10.93 30.68 8.82
CA SER A 218 11.16 31.58 9.96
C SER A 218 9.88 32.00 10.70
N LYS A 219 8.68 31.74 10.14
CA LYS A 219 7.39 32.12 10.76
C LYS A 219 6.81 31.04 11.67
N ILE A 220 7.48 29.89 11.79
CA ILE A 220 7.04 28.76 12.59
C ILE A 220 7.65 28.87 14.00
N ASN A 221 7.08 29.73 14.86
CA ASN A 221 7.21 29.56 16.30
C ASN A 221 6.26 28.43 16.72
N LEU A 222 6.74 27.18 16.71
CA LEU A 222 5.97 26.03 17.18
C LEU A 222 5.66 26.20 18.67
N SER A 223 4.38 26.04 19.04
CA SER A 223 4.00 25.84 20.44
C SER A 223 4.80 24.66 21.04
N PRO A 224 5.29 24.76 22.29
CA PRO A 224 6.17 23.77 22.93
C PRO A 224 5.62 22.33 22.98
N GLU A 225 4.31 22.13 22.76
CA GLU A 225 3.70 20.78 22.69
C GLU A 225 4.11 19.96 21.45
N LEU A 226 4.39 20.61 20.31
CA LEU A 226 4.76 19.89 19.08
C LEU A 226 6.25 19.50 19.04
N ASP A 227 7.10 20.25 19.76
CA ASP A 227 8.56 20.10 19.79
C ASP A 227 8.98 18.81 20.50
N ASN A 228 8.25 18.40 21.54
CA ASN A 228 8.48 17.13 22.25
C ASN A 228 8.22 15.88 21.40
N ARG A 229 7.36 15.95 20.38
CA ARG A 229 7.12 14.81 19.47
C ARG A 229 8.20 14.64 18.40
N LEU A 230 8.92 15.72 18.08
CA LEU A 230 10.00 15.70 17.09
C LEU A 230 11.35 15.34 17.73
N LYS A 231 11.64 15.80 18.96
CA LYS A 231 12.88 15.44 19.67
C LYS A 231 13.01 13.95 20.02
N ILE A 232 11.89 13.23 20.16
CA ILE A 232 11.90 11.76 20.32
C ILE A 232 12.33 11.05 19.02
N ARG A 233 12.18 11.69 17.84
CA ARG A 233 12.52 11.09 16.54
C ARG A 233 13.99 11.19 16.13
N ASP A 234 14.76 12.13 16.68
CA ASP A 234 16.15 12.38 16.25
C ASP A 234 17.21 11.58 17.04
N GLN A 235 16.80 10.71 17.98
CA GLN A 235 17.73 9.89 18.79
C GLN A 235 17.99 8.48 18.22
N ILE A 236 17.85 8.26 16.91
CA ILE A 236 18.37 7.04 16.27
C ILE A 236 19.82 7.30 15.87
N ALA A 237 20.75 6.87 16.72
CA ALA A 237 22.19 6.98 16.51
C ALA A 237 22.67 6.20 15.27
N PRO A 238 23.77 6.64 14.62
CA PRO A 238 24.37 5.88 13.53
C PRO A 238 25.11 4.64 14.07
N CYS A 239 24.83 3.47 13.49
CA CYS A 239 25.58 2.24 13.73
C CYS A 239 27.02 2.39 13.20
N ASN A 240 27.96 2.65 14.11
CA ASN A 240 29.36 2.31 13.91
C ASN A 240 29.62 0.99 14.63
N GLY A 241 30.03 -0.02 13.86
CA GLY A 241 30.50 -1.28 14.42
C GLY A 241 31.91 -1.11 14.94
N GLU A 242 32.15 -1.53 16.18
CA GLU A 242 33.42 -2.06 16.66
C GLU A 242 33.13 -3.04 17.81
N GLN A 243 33.81 -4.19 17.77
CA GLN A 243 33.70 -5.29 18.71
C GLN A 243 34.42 -4.96 20.03
N GLN A 244 33.86 -5.34 21.17
CA GLN A 244 34.66 -5.84 22.30
C GLN A 244 33.87 -6.69 23.30
N GLN A 245 34.54 -7.74 23.76
CA GLN A 245 34.11 -8.86 24.61
C GLN A 245 34.03 -8.47 26.09
N ASN A 246 33.05 -9.01 26.84
CA ASN A 246 33.28 -9.94 27.97
C ASN A 246 32.03 -10.18 28.85
N ARG A 247 31.80 -11.48 29.19
CA ARG A 247 31.45 -12.12 30.49
C ARG A 247 30.45 -11.42 31.45
N ASP A 248 29.51 -12.06 32.14
CA ASP A 248 29.21 -13.45 32.51
C ASP A 248 27.74 -13.54 33.04
N SER A 249 27.21 -14.76 33.12
CA SER A 249 26.16 -15.27 34.06
C SER A 249 24.70 -15.41 33.55
N GLU A 250 24.35 -16.66 33.23
CA GLU A 250 23.00 -17.29 33.28
C GLU A 250 22.66 -17.76 34.72
N PRO A 251 21.49 -18.40 35.08
CA PRO A 251 20.45 -19.07 34.27
C PRO A 251 18.99 -18.65 34.72
N SER A 252 17.82 -19.19 34.33
CA SER A 252 17.40 -20.46 33.73
C SER A 252 15.93 -20.40 33.22
N TYR A 253 15.64 -21.21 32.18
CA TYR A 253 14.47 -22.09 31.97
C TYR A 253 13.09 -21.62 31.42
N ASN A 254 12.86 -22.10 30.19
CA ASN A 254 11.67 -22.76 29.60
C ASN A 254 10.40 -21.95 29.26
N GLN A 255 9.72 -22.14 28.13
CA GLN A 255 9.62 -23.32 27.25
C GLN A 255 9.17 -22.89 25.83
N ARG A 256 9.91 -23.31 24.79
CA ARG A 256 9.49 -23.22 23.38
C ARG A 256 8.65 -24.43 23.02
N LEU A 257 7.50 -24.20 22.37
CA LEU A 257 6.84 -25.21 21.54
C LEU A 257 7.33 -25.03 20.10
N ALA A 258 8.16 -25.96 19.65
CA ALA A 258 8.48 -26.18 18.25
C ALA A 258 7.39 -27.07 17.65
N LEU A 259 6.86 -26.69 16.49
CA LEU A 259 6.11 -27.61 15.62
C LEU A 259 6.94 -27.88 14.37
N SER A 260 7.27 -29.16 14.22
CA SER A 260 8.13 -29.74 13.21
C SER A 260 7.46 -29.76 11.83
N LEU A 261 8.28 -29.48 10.81
CA LEU A 261 8.03 -29.90 9.43
C LEU A 261 7.91 -31.43 9.38
N ALA A 262 6.75 -31.93 8.92
CA ALA A 262 6.62 -33.28 8.41
C ALA A 262 6.63 -33.24 6.88
N SER A 263 7.67 -33.83 6.32
CA SER A 263 7.82 -34.24 4.93
C SER A 263 6.76 -35.28 4.56
N THR A 264 6.13 -35.14 3.39
CA THR A 264 5.38 -36.24 2.76
C THR A 264 5.91 -36.45 1.35
N GLN A 265 6.08 -37.73 1.05
CA GLN A 265 6.88 -38.33 0.01
C GLN A 265 6.29 -38.19 -1.40
N GLN A 266 7.22 -38.30 -2.34
CA GLN A 266 7.02 -38.53 -3.76
C GLN A 266 6.19 -39.80 -4.03
N LEU A 267 5.26 -39.72 -4.98
CA LEU A 267 4.86 -40.87 -5.79
C LEU A 267 4.86 -40.46 -7.26
N SER A 268 5.62 -41.25 -8.01
CA SER A 268 5.86 -41.24 -9.44
C SER A 268 4.79 -42.02 -10.21
N SER A 269 4.38 -41.51 -11.36
CA SER A 269 3.89 -42.21 -12.57
C SER A 269 3.28 -41.14 -13.49
N GLY A 270 3.37 -41.15 -14.81
CA GLY A 270 4.00 -42.00 -15.80
C GLY A 270 3.84 -41.29 -17.15
N SER A 271 4.80 -41.51 -18.05
CA SER A 271 4.86 -40.94 -19.40
C SER A 271 3.64 -41.33 -20.26
N SER A 272 3.25 -40.45 -21.19
CA SER A 272 2.70 -40.83 -22.50
C SER A 272 2.81 -39.67 -23.49
N ALA A 273 3.39 -39.95 -24.64
CA ALA A 273 3.63 -39.06 -25.76
C ALA A 273 2.57 -39.24 -26.87
N SER A 274 2.52 -38.25 -27.78
CA SER A 274 1.88 -38.24 -29.12
C SER A 274 0.35 -38.39 -29.16
N SER A 275 -0.40 -37.53 -29.84
CA SER A 275 -0.36 -37.43 -31.31
C SER A 275 -0.92 -36.12 -31.83
N VAL A 276 -0.28 -35.63 -32.88
CA VAL A 276 -0.75 -34.59 -33.80
C VAL A 276 -1.86 -35.15 -34.71
N SER A 277 -2.87 -34.36 -35.01
CA SER A 277 -3.81 -34.64 -36.11
C SER A 277 -4.24 -33.32 -36.75
N SER A 278 -3.64 -33.08 -37.91
CA SER A 278 -4.02 -32.10 -38.91
C SER A 278 -5.31 -32.53 -39.61
N LEU A 279 -6.31 -31.66 -39.68
CA LEU A 279 -7.41 -31.77 -40.65
C LEU A 279 -7.49 -30.46 -41.43
N SER A 280 -6.89 -30.51 -42.60
CA SER A 280 -7.12 -29.62 -43.74
C SER A 280 -8.16 -30.32 -44.61
N GLY A 281 -9.19 -29.59 -45.02
CA GLY A 281 -10.23 -30.04 -45.94
C GLY A 281 -10.85 -28.83 -46.61
N SER A 282 -10.40 -28.55 -47.82
CA SER A 282 -10.91 -27.55 -48.75
C SER A 282 -12.18 -28.05 -49.46
N ASP A 283 -13.06 -27.09 -49.75
CA ASP A 283 -13.93 -26.92 -50.92
C ASP A 283 -14.56 -28.14 -51.63
N ILE A 284 -15.89 -28.09 -51.82
CA ILE A 284 -16.52 -28.19 -53.15
C ILE A 284 -17.95 -27.63 -53.13
N VAL A 285 -18.21 -26.88 -54.21
CA VAL A 285 -19.43 -26.27 -54.75
C VAL A 285 -20.64 -27.20 -54.84
N SER A 286 -21.82 -26.70 -54.49
CA SER A 286 -23.11 -26.79 -55.23
C SER A 286 -24.16 -25.93 -54.53
#